data_AF-A0A0S8ECI0-F1
#
_entry.id   AF-A0A0S8ECI0-F1
#
_cell.length_a   1.000
_cell.length_b   1.000
_cell.length_c   1.000
_cell.angle_alpha   90.00
_cell.angle_beta   90.00
_cell.angle_gamma   90.00
#
_symmetry.space_group_name_H-M   'P 1'
#
loop_
_entity.id
_entity.type
_entity.pdbx_description
1 polymer ?
#
loop_
_entity_poly.entity_id
_entity_poly.type
_entity_poly.pdbx_seq_one_letter_code
_entity_poly.pdbx_strand_id
1 'polypeptide(L)'
;MPTRAQFRWLIVGLLAVVVLVSEQEIAGDTLITKDGKQWEGKVTDEGDSYALVRPDGTKLSFPKEVVREAILVEDKRAEYEGMLKEADLSDDEQVTKLAEFAAQYGLTEERQKLLASAYSLRRAATEDESEALRALAAWCESFGLKDEAADAELRANQLEFPGKLAGAGDDPDRLVELARWCKERGMTAELQRCLSQAYSERKREASTAQAHWELAQWCGEWQVAEWMAEQQRAAVEAAASEKDVVQLQAFLDYLEKGAGPSDVRAVCARAIHGLRLASVGTDALAYARLSAWSRKHGLEQEADEAEAAALRIAPEDEAVRKELRYLKDPLSGGWVKPSQSTALIQAFARVREEPGTLLITSVPLGVDVCIDDSPPDRLGLPPRTPTASASEDPRYVGRTPVVVPMPKEKVKIIFCYYGDLDDVRHGGGMLLRLRDPSPGDYRYHLIFTFFAEGLPRGPGERPWVMRSVNVLLQAEEPETSFVGSDQYAWPTKPCFTEWQADSGTSVKNEWASLGVPEGDMDRAMTELVSRGATAVHTPKGSFTYMLVLGEDGTVHYHMKQGPADESQRRQPPPEEHRARELEHGFRLEEDRLAEETRRARELEERRTEERRARELEQRRRQELEERRIRQPGPRR
;
A
#
# COMPACT_ATOMS: atom_id res chain seq x y z
N MET A 1 -8.33 8.77 -14.37
CA MET A 1 -9.19 7.82 -13.63
C MET A 1 -8.93 7.98 -12.14
N PRO A 2 -9.94 8.13 -11.28
CA PRO A 2 -9.75 8.27 -9.84
C PRO A 2 -9.17 6.99 -9.24
N THR A 3 -8.30 7.13 -8.24
CA THR A 3 -7.65 5.99 -7.57
C THR A 3 -8.63 5.26 -6.64
N ARG A 4 -8.37 3.98 -6.33
CA ARG A 4 -9.20 3.14 -5.44
C ARG A 4 -9.49 3.79 -4.07
N ALA A 5 -8.62 4.68 -3.59
CA ALA A 5 -8.83 5.44 -2.36
C ALA A 5 -9.90 6.52 -2.51
N GLN A 6 -9.92 7.24 -3.64
CA GLN A 6 -10.91 8.28 -3.93
C GLN A 6 -12.32 7.68 -4.09
N PHE A 7 -12.43 6.48 -4.66
CA PHE A 7 -13.72 5.79 -4.80
C PHE A 7 -14.33 5.37 -3.45
N ARG A 8 -13.50 4.99 -2.46
CA ARG A 8 -13.95 4.66 -1.11
C ARG A 8 -14.45 5.89 -0.34
N TRP A 9 -13.75 7.02 -0.45
CA TRP A 9 -14.20 8.28 0.15
C TRP A 9 -15.50 8.80 -0.49
N LEU A 10 -15.68 8.59 -1.80
CA LEU A 10 -16.91 8.98 -2.49
C LEU A 10 -18.12 8.13 -2.07
N ILE A 11 -17.93 6.82 -1.87
CA ILE A 11 -19.01 5.92 -1.40
C ILE A 11 -19.35 6.18 0.07
N VAL A 12 -18.33 6.40 0.93
CA VAL A 12 -18.56 6.77 2.34
C VAL A 12 -19.22 8.14 2.46
N GLY A 13 -18.82 9.10 1.62
CA GLY A 13 -19.46 10.41 1.54
C GLY A 13 -20.91 10.32 1.05
N LEU A 14 -21.21 9.51 0.03
CA LEU A 14 -22.59 9.32 -0.45
C LEU A 14 -23.47 8.60 0.58
N LEU A 15 -22.95 7.57 1.26
CA LEU A 15 -23.69 6.87 2.32
C LEU A 15 -23.90 7.78 3.54
N ALA A 16 -22.93 8.62 3.92
CA ALA A 16 -23.11 9.59 4.98
C ALA A 16 -24.17 10.65 4.62
N VAL A 17 -24.21 11.12 3.37
CA VAL A 17 -25.26 12.04 2.89
C VAL A 17 -26.63 11.36 2.86
N VAL A 18 -26.73 10.10 2.42
CA VAL A 18 -28.01 9.38 2.38
C VAL A 18 -28.53 9.06 3.79
N VAL A 19 -27.65 8.78 4.76
CA VAL A 19 -28.03 8.56 6.17
C VAL A 19 -28.38 9.88 6.88
N LEU A 20 -27.67 10.98 6.60
CA LEU A 20 -27.98 12.30 7.17
C LEU A 20 -29.28 12.90 6.62
N VAL A 21 -29.64 12.61 5.37
CA VAL A 21 -30.91 13.08 4.78
C VAL A 21 -32.11 12.26 5.28
N SER A 22 -31.90 11.01 5.72
CA SER A 22 -32.99 10.16 6.25
C SER A 22 -33.34 10.40 7.73
N GLU A 23 -32.54 11.18 8.47
CA GLU A 23 -32.79 11.52 9.90
C GLU A 23 -33.05 13.02 10.13
N GLN A 24 -33.26 13.81 9.08
CA GLN A 24 -34.01 15.05 9.26
C GLN A 24 -35.48 14.67 9.46
N GLU A 25 -35.86 14.41 10.72
CA GLU A 25 -37.23 14.61 11.17
C GLU A 25 -37.59 16.05 10.80
N ILE A 26 -38.21 16.24 9.63
CA ILE A 26 -38.90 17.47 9.29
C ILE A 26 -40.05 17.50 10.29
N ALA A 27 -39.79 18.11 11.44
CA ALA A 27 -40.80 18.37 12.45
C ALA A 27 -41.87 19.24 11.81
N GLY A 28 -42.93 18.58 11.35
CA GLY A 28 -44.12 19.22 10.84
C GLY A 28 -44.95 19.75 12.00
N ASP A 29 -45.97 20.53 11.68
CA ASP A 29 -46.98 20.93 12.65
C ASP A 29 -47.55 19.69 13.40
N THR A 30 -47.94 19.89 14.65
CA THR A 30 -48.47 18.80 15.49
C THR A 30 -49.95 18.99 15.70
N LEU A 31 -50.75 18.02 15.27
CA LEU A 31 -52.19 17.99 15.49
C LEU A 31 -52.52 16.98 16.59
N ILE A 32 -53.11 17.47 17.68
CA ILE A 32 -53.53 16.66 18.82
C ILE A 32 -55.03 16.50 18.80
N THR A 33 -55.54 15.28 18.68
CA THR A 33 -56.98 14.99 18.71
C THR A 33 -57.52 14.93 20.15
N LYS A 34 -58.84 15.03 20.32
CA LYS A 34 -59.50 15.00 21.65
C LYS A 34 -59.32 13.69 22.41
N ASP A 35 -59.08 12.59 21.70
CA ASP A 35 -58.71 11.30 22.29
C ASP A 35 -57.21 11.21 22.68
N GLY A 36 -56.44 12.29 22.47
CA GLY A 36 -55.05 12.41 22.89
C GLY A 36 -54.02 11.91 21.87
N LYS A 37 -54.43 11.48 20.67
CA LYS A 37 -53.47 11.07 19.63
C LYS A 37 -52.79 12.28 19.03
N GLN A 38 -51.48 12.15 18.81
CA GLN A 38 -50.67 13.18 18.17
C GLN A 38 -50.34 12.74 16.74
N TRP A 39 -50.43 13.69 15.82
CA TRP A 39 -50.13 13.50 14.41
C TRP A 39 -49.17 14.59 13.97
N GLU A 40 -48.09 14.19 13.31
CA GLU A 40 -47.05 15.09 12.81
C GLU A 40 -47.16 15.22 11.29
N GLY A 41 -47.10 16.46 10.80
CA GLY A 41 -47.15 16.78 9.38
C GLY A 41 -47.54 18.24 9.15
N LYS A 42 -47.46 18.72 7.92
CA LYS A 42 -47.88 20.10 7.62
C LYS A 42 -49.39 20.25 7.80
N VAL A 43 -49.82 21.06 8.75
CA VAL A 43 -51.23 21.35 9.05
C VAL A 43 -51.67 22.60 8.30
N THR A 44 -52.78 22.49 7.58
CA THR A 44 -53.43 23.61 6.88
C THR A 44 -54.87 23.72 7.37
N ASP A 45 -55.29 24.91 7.75
CA ASP A 45 -56.70 25.17 8.11
C ASP A 45 -57.55 25.27 6.83
N GLU A 46 -58.55 24.40 6.68
CA GLU A 46 -59.49 24.35 5.55
C GLU A 46 -60.91 24.83 5.95
N GLY A 47 -61.04 25.62 7.03
CA GLY A 47 -62.31 26.16 7.49
C GLY A 47 -62.94 25.30 8.59
N ASP A 48 -63.67 24.26 8.23
CA ASP A 48 -64.35 23.35 9.18
C ASP A 48 -63.48 22.15 9.60
N SER A 49 -62.32 21.97 8.95
CA SER A 49 -61.37 20.89 9.20
C SER A 49 -59.91 21.36 9.09
N TYR A 50 -59.01 20.60 9.70
CA TYR A 50 -57.57 20.68 9.47
C TYR A 50 -57.14 19.60 8.48
N ALA A 51 -56.37 19.97 7.47
CA ALA A 51 -55.65 19.05 6.60
C ALA A 51 -54.22 18.88 7.11
N LEU A 52 -53.82 17.64 7.42
CA LEU A 52 -52.46 17.30 7.80
C LEU A 52 -51.79 16.50 6.68
N VAL A 53 -50.65 16.98 6.17
CA VAL A 53 -49.83 16.29 5.17
C VAL A 53 -48.59 15.72 5.85
N ARG A 54 -48.53 14.40 5.98
CA ARG A 54 -47.40 13.69 6.60
C ARG A 54 -46.14 13.74 5.71
N PRO A 55 -44.95 13.44 6.27
CA PRO A 55 -43.71 13.38 5.48
C PRO A 55 -43.75 12.38 4.31
N ASP A 56 -44.55 11.31 4.42
CA ASP A 56 -44.77 10.32 3.35
C ASP A 56 -45.71 10.81 2.24
N GLY A 57 -46.20 12.06 2.32
CA GLY A 57 -47.15 12.66 1.38
C GLY A 57 -48.61 12.32 1.66
N THR A 58 -48.91 11.49 2.67
CA THR A 58 -50.29 11.13 3.02
C THR A 58 -51.02 12.35 3.57
N LYS A 59 -52.15 12.68 2.94
CA LYS A 59 -53.05 13.74 3.41
C LYS A 59 -54.14 13.12 4.28
N LEU A 60 -54.22 13.57 5.53
CA LEU A 60 -55.27 13.26 6.49
C LEU A 60 -56.13 14.52 6.70
N SER A 61 -57.44 14.35 6.89
CA SER A 61 -58.35 15.45 7.20
C SER A 61 -59.03 15.17 8.54
N PHE A 62 -59.01 16.16 9.42
CA PHE A 62 -59.55 16.10 10.77
C PHE A 62 -60.59 17.22 10.94
N PRO A 63 -61.88 16.90 11.14
CA PRO A 63 -62.87 17.92 11.54
C PRO A 63 -62.40 18.67 12.80
N LYS A 64 -62.57 20.00 12.86
CA LYS A 64 -62.14 20.79 14.03
C LYS A 64 -62.75 20.31 15.34
N GLU A 65 -63.94 19.73 15.28
CA GLU A 65 -64.65 19.14 16.42
C GLU A 65 -63.91 17.96 17.08
N VAL A 66 -63.05 17.25 16.34
CA VAL A 66 -62.25 16.13 16.89
C VAL A 66 -60.83 16.52 17.23
N VAL A 67 -60.39 17.72 16.85
CA VAL A 67 -59.07 18.27 17.17
C VAL A 67 -59.14 18.98 18.52
N ARG A 68 -58.22 18.64 19.42
CA ARG A 68 -58.03 19.33 20.70
C ARG A 68 -57.20 20.59 20.50
N GLU A 69 -56.11 20.45 19.76
CA GLU A 69 -55.10 21.50 19.58
C GLU A 69 -54.34 21.25 18.28
N ALA A 70 -54.05 22.32 17.54
CA ALA A 70 -53.14 22.31 16.41
C ALA A 70 -51.97 23.24 16.75
N ILE A 71 -50.78 22.69 16.87
CA ILE A 71 -49.55 23.41 17.18
C ILE A 71 -48.85 23.66 15.84
N LEU A 72 -48.97 24.88 15.34
CA LEU A 72 -48.30 25.29 14.10
C LEU A 72 -46.87 25.73 14.41
N VAL A 73 -45.91 25.22 13.64
CA VAL A 73 -44.48 25.55 13.79
C VAL A 73 -44.27 27.06 13.62
N GLU A 74 -44.99 27.71 12.72
CA GLU A 74 -44.89 29.17 12.50
C GLU A 74 -45.37 29.98 13.72
N ASP A 75 -46.44 29.53 14.41
CA ASP A 75 -46.90 30.19 15.64
C ASP A 75 -45.84 30.07 16.75
N LYS A 76 -45.22 28.90 16.85
CA LYS A 76 -44.12 28.65 17.79
C LYS A 76 -42.83 29.38 17.44
N ARG A 77 -42.55 29.58 16.16
CA ARG A 77 -41.45 30.43 15.69
C ARG A 77 -41.65 31.88 16.14
N ALA A 78 -42.85 32.44 15.98
CA ALA A 78 -43.14 33.80 16.44
C ALA A 78 -42.99 33.94 17.97
N GLU A 79 -43.45 32.95 18.74
CA GLU A 79 -43.26 32.88 20.19
C GLU A 79 -41.76 32.81 20.55
N TYR A 80 -41.01 31.94 19.88
CA TYR A 80 -39.57 31.80 20.03
C TYR A 80 -38.81 33.11 19.75
N GLU A 81 -39.14 33.81 18.66
CA GLU A 81 -38.53 35.11 18.34
C GLU A 81 -38.84 36.18 19.39
N GLY A 82 -40.03 36.13 20.00
CA GLY A 82 -40.39 36.98 21.14
C GLY A 82 -39.49 36.70 22.34
N MET A 83 -39.36 35.42 22.73
CA MET A 83 -38.49 35.01 23.82
C MET A 83 -37.02 35.35 23.55
N LEU A 84 -36.55 35.15 22.30
CA LEU A 84 -35.17 35.42 21.89
C LEU A 84 -34.80 36.91 22.02
N LYS A 85 -35.73 37.83 21.74
CA LYS A 85 -35.48 39.28 21.85
C LYS A 85 -35.29 39.76 23.28
N GLU A 86 -35.92 39.07 24.23
CA GLU A 86 -35.86 39.41 25.66
C GLU A 86 -34.75 38.65 26.40
N ALA A 87 -34.22 37.60 25.78
CA ALA A 87 -33.23 36.73 26.40
C ALA A 87 -31.81 37.32 26.41
N ASP A 88 -31.14 37.17 27.54
CA ASP A 88 -29.70 37.31 27.68
C ASP A 88 -29.02 35.99 27.28
N LEU A 89 -28.37 36.00 26.11
CA LEU A 89 -27.67 34.82 25.60
C LEU A 89 -26.38 34.47 26.37
N SER A 90 -25.97 35.31 27.33
CA SER A 90 -24.90 34.97 28.28
C SER A 90 -25.39 34.15 29.48
N ASP A 91 -26.71 34.10 29.74
CA ASP A 91 -27.32 33.35 30.83
C ASP A 91 -27.64 31.91 30.39
N ASP A 92 -27.02 30.93 31.06
CA ASP A 92 -27.20 29.48 30.83
C ASP A 92 -28.67 29.05 30.95
N GLU A 93 -29.42 29.60 31.92
CA GLU A 93 -30.80 29.20 32.17
C GLU A 93 -31.71 29.65 31.02
N GLN A 94 -31.47 30.85 30.49
CA GLN A 94 -32.24 31.39 29.38
C GLN A 94 -31.91 30.70 28.06
N VAL A 95 -30.63 30.43 27.78
CA VAL A 95 -30.23 29.67 26.60
C VAL A 95 -30.77 28.24 26.66
N THR A 96 -30.72 27.58 27.82
CA THR A 96 -31.30 26.24 28.01
C THR A 96 -32.79 26.26 27.75
N LYS A 97 -33.52 27.20 28.35
CA LYS A 97 -34.97 27.36 28.15
C LYS A 97 -35.34 27.58 26.69
N LEU A 98 -34.60 28.43 25.97
CA LEU A 98 -34.82 28.66 24.54
C LEU A 98 -34.47 27.44 23.68
N ALA A 99 -33.37 26.75 23.99
CA ALA A 99 -32.93 25.57 23.27
C ALA A 99 -33.90 24.38 23.48
N GLU A 100 -34.42 24.21 24.69
CA GLU A 100 -35.46 23.23 25.03
C GLU A 100 -36.78 23.57 24.34
N PHE A 101 -37.19 24.85 24.33
CA PHE A 101 -38.37 25.30 23.59
C PHE A 101 -38.21 24.98 22.09
N ALA A 102 -37.07 25.34 21.49
CA ALA A 102 -36.80 25.08 20.10
C ALA A 102 -36.77 23.57 19.79
N ALA A 103 -36.18 22.75 20.68
CA ALA A 103 -36.18 21.30 20.53
C ALA A 103 -37.59 20.70 20.66
N GLN A 104 -38.39 21.17 21.62
CA GLN A 104 -39.76 20.70 21.87
C GLN A 104 -40.68 20.90 20.66
N TYR A 105 -40.48 21.99 19.91
CA TYR A 105 -41.31 22.34 18.76
C TYR A 105 -40.60 22.13 17.41
N GLY A 106 -39.47 21.42 17.38
CA GLY A 106 -38.80 21.05 16.14
C GLY A 106 -38.14 22.21 15.37
N LEU A 107 -37.88 23.34 16.04
CA LEU A 107 -37.23 24.53 15.49
C LEU A 107 -35.71 24.34 15.40
N THR A 108 -35.28 23.37 14.59
CA THR A 108 -33.89 22.89 14.55
C THR A 108 -32.92 23.95 14.05
N GLU A 109 -33.28 24.72 13.02
CA GLU A 109 -32.43 25.80 12.50
C GLU A 109 -32.28 26.93 13.52
N GLU A 110 -33.37 27.29 14.18
CA GLU A 110 -33.42 28.35 15.19
C GLU A 110 -32.60 27.95 16.43
N ARG A 111 -32.69 26.68 16.84
CA ARG A 111 -31.85 26.10 17.90
C ARG A 111 -30.37 26.19 17.53
N GLN A 112 -30.00 25.79 16.31
CA GLN A 112 -28.60 25.88 15.86
C GLN A 112 -28.10 27.33 15.82
N LYS A 113 -28.90 28.27 15.30
CA LYS A 113 -28.56 29.70 15.28
C LYS A 113 -28.38 30.29 16.69
N LEU A 114 -29.25 29.89 17.62
CA LEU A 114 -29.14 30.26 19.03
C LEU A 114 -27.85 29.74 19.66
N LEU A 115 -27.58 28.44 19.52
CA LEU A 115 -26.40 27.80 20.10
C LEU A 115 -25.10 28.39 19.53
N ALA A 116 -25.04 28.67 18.23
CA ALA A 116 -23.92 29.34 17.60
C ALA A 116 -23.71 30.78 18.11
N SER A 117 -24.80 31.51 18.35
CA SER A 117 -24.75 32.87 18.89
C SER A 117 -24.29 32.88 20.36
N ALA A 118 -24.85 31.99 21.18
CA ALA A 118 -24.47 31.80 22.57
C ALA A 118 -23.00 31.36 22.71
N TYR A 119 -22.55 30.41 21.88
CA TYR A 119 -21.15 30.00 21.81
C TYR A 119 -20.23 31.19 21.52
N SER A 120 -20.55 31.99 20.50
CA SER A 120 -19.73 33.14 20.10
C SER A 120 -19.58 34.18 21.22
N LEU A 121 -20.67 34.46 21.96
CA LEU A 121 -20.64 35.38 23.10
C LEU A 121 -19.80 34.83 24.25
N ARG A 122 -20.02 33.56 24.63
CA ARG A 122 -19.25 32.91 25.69
C ARG A 122 -17.78 32.82 25.34
N ARG A 123 -17.45 32.48 24.10
CA ARG A 123 -16.08 32.44 23.61
C ARG A 123 -15.39 33.79 23.73
N ALA A 124 -16.08 34.89 23.40
CA ALA A 124 -15.54 36.23 23.59
C ALA A 124 -15.30 36.57 25.08
N ALA A 125 -16.11 36.02 25.99
CA ALA A 125 -15.98 36.23 27.43
C ALA A 125 -14.92 35.36 28.11
N THR A 126 -14.42 34.29 27.46
CA THR A 126 -13.41 33.42 28.07
C THR A 126 -12.05 34.08 28.30
N GLU A 127 -11.79 35.26 27.72
CA GLU A 127 -10.51 36.01 27.81
C GLU A 127 -9.24 35.18 27.53
N ASP A 128 -9.37 34.05 26.82
CA ASP A 128 -8.32 33.05 26.65
C ASP A 128 -7.72 32.55 28.00
N GLU A 129 -8.57 32.41 29.03
CA GLU A 129 -8.25 31.68 30.26
C GLU A 129 -8.55 30.18 30.10
N SER A 130 -7.63 29.31 30.54
CA SER A 130 -7.79 27.86 30.34
C SER A 130 -8.99 27.28 31.11
N GLU A 131 -9.26 27.74 32.33
CA GLU A 131 -10.42 27.30 33.12
C GLU A 131 -11.74 27.71 32.46
N ALA A 132 -11.82 28.95 31.96
CA ALA A 132 -13.02 29.45 31.27
C ALA A 132 -13.28 28.68 29.96
N LEU A 133 -12.24 28.31 29.22
CA LEU A 133 -12.36 27.50 28.00
C LEU A 133 -12.84 26.07 28.28
N ARG A 134 -12.43 25.45 29.40
CA ARG A 134 -12.98 24.14 29.80
C ARG A 134 -14.43 24.21 30.24
N ALA A 135 -14.80 25.28 30.93
CA ALA A 135 -16.20 25.53 31.26
C ALA A 135 -17.04 25.68 29.97
N LEU A 136 -16.51 26.38 28.96
CA LEU A 136 -17.12 26.47 27.63
C LEU A 136 -17.19 25.11 26.94
N ALA A 137 -16.15 24.29 27.02
CA ALA A 137 -16.16 22.95 26.43
C ALA A 137 -17.23 22.04 27.06
N ALA A 138 -17.31 22.01 28.39
CA ALA A 138 -18.35 21.26 29.11
C ALA A 138 -19.77 21.74 28.77
N TRP A 139 -19.95 23.05 28.59
CA TRP A 139 -21.19 23.62 28.08
C TRP A 139 -21.48 23.15 26.64
N CYS A 140 -20.48 23.16 25.74
CA CYS A 140 -20.66 22.68 24.38
C CYS A 140 -21.06 21.19 24.35
N GLU A 141 -20.46 20.36 25.20
CA GLU A 141 -20.80 18.94 25.33
C GLU A 141 -22.26 18.72 25.76
N SER A 142 -22.77 19.51 26.72
CA SER A 142 -24.14 19.37 27.20
C SER A 142 -25.19 19.71 26.14
N PHE A 143 -24.84 20.56 25.17
CA PHE A 143 -25.70 20.92 24.03
C PHE A 143 -25.44 20.10 22.76
N GLY A 144 -24.49 19.16 22.79
CA GLY A 144 -24.14 18.29 21.66
C GLY A 144 -23.25 18.94 20.60
N LEU A 145 -22.62 20.08 20.92
CA LEU A 145 -21.67 20.82 20.07
C LEU A 145 -20.26 20.20 20.19
N LYS A 146 -20.08 19.01 19.63
CA LYS A 146 -18.86 18.19 19.83
C LYS A 146 -17.60 18.83 19.26
N ASP A 147 -17.70 19.48 18.11
CA ASP A 147 -16.55 20.09 17.44
C ASP A 147 -16.10 21.34 18.18
N GLU A 148 -17.04 22.17 18.65
CA GLU A 148 -16.78 23.35 19.47
C GLU A 148 -16.22 22.99 20.85
N ALA A 149 -16.70 21.90 21.45
CA ALA A 149 -16.13 21.36 22.69
C ALA A 149 -14.67 20.96 22.52
N ALA A 150 -14.37 20.22 21.45
CA ALA A 150 -13.00 19.80 21.13
C ALA A 150 -12.07 20.98 20.84
N ASP A 151 -12.55 22.01 20.12
CA ASP A 151 -11.78 23.24 19.87
C ASP A 151 -11.49 24.00 21.16
N ALA A 152 -12.49 24.16 22.05
CA ALA A 152 -12.33 24.83 23.32
C ALA A 152 -11.34 24.09 24.25
N GLU A 153 -11.41 22.76 24.33
CA GLU A 153 -10.43 21.94 25.06
C GLU A 153 -9.02 22.07 24.46
N LEU A 154 -8.89 21.99 23.13
CA LEU A 154 -7.60 22.13 22.47
C LEU A 154 -6.96 23.49 22.80
N ARG A 155 -7.74 24.58 22.71
CA ARG A 155 -7.31 25.94 23.05
C ARG A 155 -6.89 26.04 24.51
N ALA A 156 -7.66 25.47 25.45
CA ALA A 156 -7.32 25.45 26.87
C ALA A 156 -5.97 24.76 27.12
N ASN A 157 -5.75 23.61 26.48
CA ASN A 157 -4.50 22.87 26.59
C ASN A 157 -3.32 23.65 25.96
N GLN A 158 -3.54 24.35 24.84
CA GLN A 158 -2.53 25.22 24.22
C GLN A 158 -2.08 26.37 25.13
N LEU A 159 -2.98 26.92 25.96
CA LEU A 159 -2.65 27.97 26.92
C LEU A 159 -1.85 27.48 28.12
N GLU A 160 -2.06 26.23 28.54
CA GLU A 160 -1.29 25.62 29.63
C GLU A 160 0.09 25.12 29.18
N PHE A 161 0.22 24.82 27.90
CA PHE A 161 1.44 24.25 27.34
C PHE A 161 2.70 25.08 27.64
N PRO A 162 2.74 26.41 27.46
CA PRO A 162 3.91 27.21 27.81
C PRO A 162 4.35 27.06 29.27
N GLY A 163 3.40 27.00 30.22
CA GLY A 163 3.69 26.80 31.63
C GLY A 163 4.26 25.41 31.92
N LYS A 164 3.68 24.37 31.32
CA LYS A 164 4.18 22.98 31.43
C LYS A 164 5.55 22.82 30.78
N LEU A 165 5.77 23.45 29.63
CA LEU A 165 7.04 23.45 28.91
C LEU A 165 8.14 24.14 29.73
N ALA A 166 7.83 25.30 30.33
CA ALA A 166 8.75 25.99 31.23
C ALA A 166 9.07 25.14 32.48
N GLY A 167 8.11 24.38 33.01
CA GLY A 167 8.32 23.45 34.12
C GLY A 167 9.14 22.20 33.77
N ALA A 168 9.08 21.75 32.51
CA ALA A 168 9.92 20.67 32.00
C ALA A 168 11.39 21.11 31.84
N GLY A 169 11.62 22.35 31.38
CA GLY A 169 12.96 22.87 31.14
C GLY A 169 13.70 22.07 30.05
N ASP A 170 14.98 21.79 30.28
CA ASP A 170 15.84 21.01 29.37
C ASP A 170 15.93 19.52 29.78
N ASP A 171 15.09 19.04 30.69
CA ASP A 171 15.08 17.65 31.12
C ASP A 171 14.40 16.77 30.04
N PRO A 172 15.14 15.86 29.37
CA PRO A 172 14.61 15.09 28.25
C PRO A 172 13.51 14.09 28.66
N ASP A 173 13.47 13.63 29.92
CA ASP A 173 12.44 12.72 30.39
C ASP A 173 11.13 13.48 30.67
N ARG A 174 11.23 14.67 31.28
CA ARG A 174 10.06 15.55 31.47
C ARG A 174 9.48 16.03 30.14
N LEU A 175 10.32 16.34 29.15
CA LEU A 175 9.86 16.69 27.81
C LEU A 175 9.13 15.53 27.13
N VAL A 176 9.54 14.28 27.38
CA VAL A 176 8.85 13.08 26.89
C VAL A 176 7.51 12.87 27.59
N GLU A 177 7.42 13.12 28.89
CA GLU A 177 6.12 13.11 29.60
C GLU A 177 5.17 14.17 29.05
N LEU A 178 5.67 15.37 28.78
CA LEU A 178 4.90 16.44 28.15
C LEU A 178 4.48 16.08 26.72
N ALA A 179 5.35 15.42 25.95
CA ALA A 179 5.02 14.90 24.63
C ALA A 179 3.88 13.88 24.68
N ARG A 180 3.87 12.95 25.65
CA ARG A 180 2.74 12.02 25.86
C ARG A 180 1.45 12.77 26.17
N TRP A 181 1.51 13.76 27.05
CA TRP A 181 0.37 14.62 27.38
C TRP A 181 -0.19 15.35 26.15
N CYS A 182 0.67 15.89 25.27
CA CYS A 182 0.28 16.49 24.00
C CYS A 182 -0.37 15.47 23.05
N LYS A 183 0.18 14.26 22.96
CA LYS A 183 -0.33 13.18 22.10
C LYS A 183 -1.75 12.77 22.50
N GLU A 184 -2.02 12.61 23.80
CA GLU A 184 -3.35 12.26 24.33
C GLU A 184 -4.41 13.33 24.00
N ARG A 185 -3.99 14.58 23.81
CA ARG A 185 -4.87 15.73 23.55
C ARG A 185 -4.91 16.18 22.08
N GLY A 186 -4.26 15.44 21.18
CA GLY A 186 -4.22 15.78 19.76
C GLY A 186 -3.39 17.03 19.42
N MET A 187 -2.52 17.49 20.32
CA MET A 187 -1.67 18.67 20.13
C MET A 187 -0.42 18.35 19.31
N THR A 188 -0.60 18.22 18.00
CA THR A 188 0.46 17.72 17.09
C THR A 188 1.67 18.64 16.98
N ALA A 189 1.49 19.97 16.92
CA ALA A 189 2.58 20.93 16.80
C ALA A 189 3.43 20.97 18.08
N GLU A 190 2.78 20.97 19.24
CA GLU A 190 3.41 20.97 20.55
C GLU A 190 4.12 19.65 20.84
N LEU A 191 3.52 18.52 20.43
CA LEU A 191 4.16 17.21 20.47
C LEU A 191 5.50 17.23 19.72
N GLN A 192 5.53 17.72 18.48
CA GLN A 192 6.75 17.81 17.70
C GLN A 192 7.80 18.72 18.34
N ARG A 193 7.37 19.84 18.95
CA ARG A 193 8.25 20.75 19.68
C ARG A 193 8.91 20.06 20.87
N CYS A 194 8.15 19.34 21.69
CA CYS A 194 8.69 18.59 22.84
C CYS A 194 9.67 17.50 22.40
N LEU A 195 9.32 16.72 21.38
CA LEU A 195 10.19 15.66 20.87
C LEU A 195 11.48 16.21 20.27
N SER A 196 11.41 17.34 19.55
CA SER A 196 12.61 17.98 18.98
C SER A 196 13.58 18.48 20.05
N GLN A 197 13.05 19.06 21.14
CA GLN A 197 13.88 19.48 22.28
C GLN A 197 14.47 18.27 23.03
N ALA A 198 13.64 17.27 23.34
CA ALA A 198 14.12 16.05 24.00
C ALA A 198 15.19 15.33 23.16
N TYR A 199 15.00 15.26 21.84
CA TYR A 199 15.98 14.72 20.91
C TYR A 199 17.29 15.50 20.95
N SER A 200 17.23 16.84 20.92
CA SER A 200 18.43 17.70 20.94
C SER A 200 19.26 17.50 22.21
N GLU A 201 18.61 17.43 23.37
CA GLU A 201 19.28 17.20 24.65
C GLU A 201 19.88 15.79 24.73
N ARG A 202 19.12 14.74 24.37
CA ARG A 202 19.64 13.36 24.33
C ARG A 202 20.78 13.20 23.32
N LYS A 203 20.68 13.85 22.15
CA LYS A 203 21.74 13.83 21.13
C LYS A 203 23.03 14.47 21.62
N ARG A 204 22.94 15.51 22.46
CA ARG A 204 24.11 16.14 23.09
C ARG A 204 24.82 15.21 24.07
N GLU A 205 24.07 14.33 24.74
CA GLU A 205 24.59 13.35 25.70
C GLU A 205 25.09 12.06 25.02
N ALA A 206 24.57 11.74 23.84
CA ALA A 206 25.00 10.60 23.04
C ALA A 206 26.42 10.81 22.50
N SER A 207 27.39 10.16 23.17
CA SER A 207 28.83 10.25 22.83
C SER A 207 29.48 8.92 22.48
N THR A 208 28.75 7.81 22.64
CA THR A 208 29.23 6.45 22.34
C THR A 208 28.35 5.81 21.28
N ALA A 209 28.87 4.79 20.62
CA ALA A 209 28.10 3.99 19.67
C ALA A 209 26.80 3.43 20.29
N GLN A 210 26.89 2.96 21.55
CA GLN A 210 25.73 2.45 22.27
C GLN A 210 24.70 3.55 22.56
N ALA A 211 25.14 4.75 22.98
CA ALA A 211 24.24 5.85 23.28
C ALA A 211 23.51 6.36 22.02
N HIS A 212 24.20 6.45 20.87
CA HIS A 212 23.55 6.76 19.59
C HIS A 212 22.54 5.67 19.19
N TRP A 213 22.84 4.40 19.46
CA TRP A 213 21.93 3.30 19.16
C TRP A 213 20.66 3.31 20.02
N GLU A 214 20.80 3.56 21.33
CA GLU A 214 19.68 3.72 22.26
C GLU A 214 18.81 4.93 21.87
N LEU A 215 19.44 6.04 21.45
CA LEU A 215 18.70 7.20 20.93
C LEU A 215 17.96 6.87 19.63
N ALA A 216 18.54 6.07 18.74
CA ALA A 216 17.83 5.61 17.55
C ALA A 216 16.61 4.75 17.88
N GLN A 217 16.72 3.86 18.87
CA GLN A 217 15.59 3.06 19.34
C GLN A 217 14.48 3.95 19.89
N TRP A 218 14.83 4.95 20.70
CA TRP A 218 13.88 5.97 21.17
C TRP A 218 13.21 6.71 20.00
N CYS A 219 13.96 7.11 18.95
CA CYS A 219 13.36 7.72 17.76
C CYS A 219 12.37 6.77 17.04
N GLY A 220 12.66 5.47 17.03
CA GLY A 220 11.77 4.43 16.51
C GLY A 220 10.46 4.32 17.27
N GLU A 221 10.47 4.42 18.60
CA GLU A 221 9.25 4.41 19.44
C GLU A 221 8.32 5.58 19.11
N TRP A 222 8.90 6.74 18.78
CA TRP A 222 8.17 7.94 18.39
C TRP A 222 7.92 8.07 16.89
N GLN A 223 8.28 7.05 16.11
CA GLN A 223 8.09 6.99 14.65
C GLN A 223 8.77 8.15 13.88
N VAL A 224 9.90 8.66 14.40
CA VAL A 224 10.66 9.73 13.76
C VAL A 224 11.78 9.12 12.91
N ALA A 225 11.42 8.66 11.72
CA ALA A 225 12.27 7.84 10.86
C ALA A 225 13.59 8.53 10.44
N GLU A 226 13.55 9.85 10.20
CA GLU A 226 14.73 10.62 9.81
C GLU A 226 15.79 10.65 10.92
N TRP A 227 15.40 10.99 12.15
CA TRP A 227 16.30 11.01 13.30
C TRP A 227 16.79 9.61 13.66
N MET A 228 15.91 8.60 13.56
CA MET A 228 16.30 7.21 13.75
C MET A 228 17.43 6.82 12.78
N ALA A 229 17.27 7.10 11.48
CA ALA A 229 18.28 6.79 10.48
C ALA A 229 19.60 7.53 10.74
N GLU A 230 19.53 8.82 11.09
CA GLU A 230 20.70 9.63 11.45
C GLU A 230 21.47 9.01 12.62
N GLN A 231 20.77 8.64 13.70
CA GLN A 231 21.39 8.09 14.89
C GLN A 231 21.91 6.67 14.69
N GLN A 232 21.26 5.83 13.88
CA GLN A 232 21.81 4.52 13.54
C GLN A 232 23.11 4.63 12.73
N ARG A 233 23.22 5.60 11.81
CA ARG A 233 24.49 5.85 11.10
C ARG A 233 25.57 6.33 12.05
N ALA A 234 25.27 7.29 12.93
CA ALA A 234 26.22 7.77 13.93
C ALA A 234 26.71 6.65 14.86
N ALA A 235 25.82 5.76 15.29
CA ALA A 235 26.17 4.58 16.08
C ALA A 235 27.13 3.64 15.35
N VAL A 236 26.86 3.36 14.07
CA VAL A 236 27.72 2.51 13.22
C VAL A 236 29.08 3.17 13.00
N GLU A 237 29.13 4.47 12.72
CA GLU A 237 30.38 5.22 12.53
C GLU A 237 31.25 5.25 13.80
N ALA A 238 30.63 5.45 14.97
CA ALA A 238 31.30 5.40 16.25
C ALA A 238 31.87 4.00 16.54
N ALA A 239 31.06 2.93 16.38
CA ALA A 239 31.51 1.56 16.61
C ALA A 239 32.63 1.15 15.63
N ALA A 240 32.55 1.59 14.37
CA ALA A 240 33.59 1.38 13.37
C ALA A 240 34.90 2.07 13.74
N SER A 241 34.83 3.30 14.25
CA SER A 241 35.99 4.07 14.71
C SER A 241 36.67 3.42 15.92
N GLU A 242 35.89 2.85 16.83
CA GLU A 242 36.33 2.07 17.98
C GLU A 242 36.84 0.66 17.60
N LYS A 243 36.62 0.25 16.34
CA LYS A 243 36.91 -1.09 15.80
C LYS A 243 36.15 -2.21 16.54
N ASP A 244 34.98 -1.90 17.09
CA ASP A 244 34.14 -2.88 17.80
C ASP A 244 33.27 -3.68 16.82
N VAL A 245 33.86 -4.75 16.27
CA VAL A 245 33.18 -5.66 15.34
C VAL A 245 32.02 -6.40 16.01
N VAL A 246 32.10 -6.65 17.33
CA VAL A 246 31.05 -7.38 18.06
C VAL A 246 29.79 -6.53 18.15
N GLN A 247 29.96 -5.25 18.49
CA GLN A 247 28.85 -4.31 18.55
C GLN A 247 28.26 -4.04 17.15
N LEU A 248 29.09 -3.86 16.12
CA LEU A 248 28.61 -3.72 14.74
C LEU A 248 27.80 -4.95 14.29
N GLN A 249 28.24 -6.16 14.63
CA GLN A 249 27.48 -7.38 14.31
C GLN A 249 26.13 -7.39 15.02
N ALA A 250 26.07 -6.98 16.29
CA ALA A 250 24.80 -6.86 17.02
C ALA A 250 23.85 -5.84 16.37
N PHE A 251 24.37 -4.71 15.89
CA PHE A 251 23.59 -3.72 15.15
C PHE A 251 23.07 -4.28 13.82
N LEU A 252 23.91 -4.98 13.05
CA LEU A 252 23.51 -5.61 11.79
C LEU A 252 22.41 -6.66 12.00
N ASP A 253 22.56 -7.54 12.99
CA ASP A 253 21.58 -8.57 13.33
C ASP A 253 20.22 -7.97 13.73
N TYR A 254 20.22 -6.79 14.34
CA TYR A 254 19.01 -6.03 14.65
C TYR A 254 18.37 -5.44 13.38
N LEU A 255 19.16 -4.84 12.49
CA LEU A 255 18.68 -4.25 11.23
C LEU A 255 18.08 -5.30 10.29
N GLU A 256 18.66 -6.51 10.27
CA GLU A 256 18.15 -7.62 9.45
C GLU A 256 16.76 -8.13 9.88
N LYS A 257 16.37 -7.88 11.13
CA LYS A 257 15.01 -8.18 11.62
C LYS A 257 13.95 -7.17 11.14
N GLY A 258 14.33 -6.19 10.30
CA GLY A 258 13.44 -5.21 9.69
C GLY A 258 13.27 -3.92 10.49
N ALA A 259 14.13 -3.67 11.48
CA ALA A 259 14.00 -2.54 12.40
C ALA A 259 14.73 -1.26 11.95
N GLY A 260 15.19 -1.19 10.69
CA GLY A 260 15.84 0.03 10.19
C GLY A 260 15.89 0.16 8.66
N PRO A 261 16.33 1.31 8.17
CA PRO A 261 16.46 1.61 6.75
C PRO A 261 17.48 0.70 6.05
N SER A 262 17.22 0.33 4.79
CA SER A 262 18.09 -0.59 4.04
C SER A 262 19.50 -0.05 3.80
N ASP A 263 19.66 1.27 3.71
CA ASP A 263 20.94 1.96 3.55
C ASP A 263 21.81 1.84 4.80
N VAL A 264 21.24 1.99 6.00
CA VAL A 264 21.96 1.83 7.27
C VAL A 264 22.50 0.41 7.41
N ARG A 265 21.70 -0.60 7.03
CA ARG A 265 22.13 -2.01 7.00
C ARG A 265 23.35 -2.20 6.12
N ALA A 266 23.35 -1.63 4.91
CA ALA A 266 24.49 -1.71 4.00
C ALA A 266 25.73 -0.99 4.56
N VAL A 267 25.58 0.19 5.17
CA VAL A 267 26.68 0.92 5.82
C VAL A 267 27.30 0.10 6.95
N CYS A 268 26.47 -0.51 7.81
CA CYS A 268 26.93 -1.38 8.90
C CYS A 268 27.68 -2.60 8.37
N ALA A 269 27.14 -3.27 7.35
CA ALA A 269 27.79 -4.42 6.73
C ALA A 269 29.15 -4.05 6.11
N ARG A 270 29.26 -2.89 5.44
CA ARG A 270 30.53 -2.38 4.89
C ARG A 270 31.57 -2.07 5.96
N ALA A 271 31.15 -1.48 7.09
CA ALA A 271 32.05 -1.22 8.21
C ALA A 271 32.65 -2.52 8.76
N ILE A 272 31.83 -3.55 8.96
CA ILE A 272 32.29 -4.89 9.38
C ILE A 272 33.24 -5.48 8.32
N HIS A 273 32.90 -5.37 7.03
CA HIS A 273 33.76 -5.83 5.95
C HIS A 273 35.14 -5.17 6.03
N GLY A 274 35.21 -3.84 6.13
CA GLY A 274 36.47 -3.11 6.20
C GLY A 274 37.34 -3.49 7.40
N LEU A 275 36.73 -3.69 8.57
CA LEU A 275 37.44 -4.12 9.77
C LEU A 275 37.96 -5.57 9.66
N ARG A 276 37.17 -6.48 9.09
CA ARG A 276 37.60 -7.86 8.82
C ARG A 276 38.70 -7.89 7.75
N LEU A 277 38.57 -7.10 6.70
CA LEU A 277 39.58 -6.97 5.65
C LEU A 277 40.93 -6.54 6.23
N ALA A 278 40.93 -5.58 7.16
CA ALA A 278 42.13 -5.13 7.84
C ALA A 278 42.78 -6.20 8.75
N SER A 279 42.01 -7.19 9.25
CA SER A 279 42.51 -8.25 10.12
C SER A 279 42.88 -9.55 9.40
N VAL A 280 42.41 -9.75 8.16
CA VAL A 280 42.67 -10.93 7.33
C VAL A 280 44.16 -11.12 7.00
N GLY A 281 44.92 -10.02 6.86
CA GLY A 281 46.35 -10.08 6.52
C GLY A 281 46.59 -10.69 5.13
N THR A 282 47.36 -11.78 5.07
CA THR A 282 47.67 -12.53 3.83
C THR A 282 47.03 -13.93 3.78
N ASP A 283 46.05 -14.21 4.65
CA ASP A 283 45.35 -15.49 4.67
C ASP A 283 44.27 -15.56 3.57
N ALA A 284 44.52 -16.36 2.54
CA ALA A 284 43.60 -16.56 1.43
C ALA A 284 42.23 -17.13 1.85
N LEU A 285 42.19 -18.00 2.86
CA LEU A 285 40.95 -18.61 3.33
C LEU A 285 40.10 -17.58 4.08
N ALA A 286 40.73 -16.67 4.81
CA ALA A 286 40.04 -15.57 5.47
C ALA A 286 39.43 -14.58 4.45
N TYR A 287 40.11 -14.28 3.34
CA TYR A 287 39.52 -13.51 2.22
C TYR A 287 38.32 -14.24 1.59
N ALA A 288 38.40 -15.56 1.40
CA ALA A 288 37.30 -16.35 0.86
C ALA A 288 36.05 -16.33 1.77
N ARG A 289 36.24 -16.50 3.08
CA ARG A 289 35.16 -16.37 4.08
C ARG A 289 34.56 -14.97 4.09
N LEU A 290 35.40 -13.93 3.94
CA LEU A 290 34.94 -12.56 3.86
C LEU A 290 34.08 -12.31 2.60
N SER A 291 34.47 -12.86 1.46
CA SER A 291 33.66 -12.81 0.22
C SER A 291 32.29 -13.46 0.41
N ALA A 292 32.25 -14.69 0.92
CA ALA A 292 30.99 -15.40 1.18
C ALA A 292 30.09 -14.64 2.16
N TRP A 293 30.68 -14.05 3.21
CA TRP A 293 29.96 -13.19 4.15
C TRP A 293 29.41 -11.93 3.48
N SER A 294 30.21 -11.23 2.66
CA SER A 294 29.76 -10.03 1.93
C SER A 294 28.60 -10.31 0.99
N ARG A 295 28.62 -11.42 0.22
CA ARG A 295 27.49 -11.81 -0.65
C ARG A 295 26.22 -12.05 0.16
N LYS A 296 26.32 -12.74 1.30
CA LYS A 296 25.18 -12.99 2.19
C LYS A 296 24.49 -11.70 2.65
N HIS A 297 25.25 -10.62 2.82
CA HIS A 297 24.75 -9.32 3.26
C HIS A 297 24.53 -8.32 2.10
N GLY A 298 24.54 -8.78 0.85
CA GLY A 298 24.23 -7.96 -0.33
C GLY A 298 25.34 -6.98 -0.76
N LEU A 299 26.58 -7.23 -0.36
CA LEU A 299 27.76 -6.45 -0.71
C LEU A 299 28.51 -7.09 -1.88
N GLU A 300 27.90 -7.11 -3.08
CA GLU A 300 28.44 -7.85 -4.23
C GLU A 300 29.82 -7.35 -4.69
N GLN A 301 30.03 -6.02 -4.72
CA GLN A 301 31.31 -5.45 -5.13
C GLN A 301 32.42 -5.84 -4.16
N GLU A 302 32.19 -5.64 -2.85
CA GLU A 302 33.14 -5.98 -1.80
C GLU A 302 33.39 -7.50 -1.75
N ALA A 303 32.38 -8.31 -2.07
CA ALA A 303 32.52 -9.75 -2.19
C ALA A 303 33.43 -10.16 -3.36
N ASP A 304 33.26 -9.54 -4.53
CA ASP A 304 34.08 -9.82 -5.71
C ASP A 304 35.54 -9.39 -5.50
N GLU A 305 35.77 -8.26 -4.83
CA GLU A 305 37.12 -7.79 -4.47
C GLU A 305 37.82 -8.77 -3.50
N ALA A 306 37.12 -9.21 -2.45
CA ALA A 306 37.64 -10.20 -1.51
C ALA A 306 37.89 -11.56 -2.18
N GLU A 307 37.01 -11.98 -3.10
CA GLU A 307 37.20 -13.21 -3.88
C GLU A 307 38.47 -13.13 -4.75
N ALA A 308 38.64 -12.04 -5.49
CA ALA A 308 39.82 -11.83 -6.33
C ALA A 308 41.12 -11.82 -5.49
N ALA A 309 41.09 -11.24 -4.29
CA ALA A 309 42.22 -11.26 -3.37
C ALA A 309 42.55 -12.69 -2.89
N ALA A 310 41.55 -13.48 -2.49
CA ALA A 310 41.73 -14.87 -2.09
C ALA A 310 42.39 -15.71 -3.20
N LEU A 311 41.86 -15.61 -4.41
CA LEU A 311 42.34 -16.38 -5.56
C LEU A 311 43.72 -15.92 -6.06
N ARG A 312 44.08 -14.65 -5.85
CA ARG A 312 45.43 -14.15 -6.16
C ARG A 312 46.49 -14.72 -5.20
N ILE A 313 46.15 -14.91 -3.93
CA ILE A 313 47.06 -15.45 -2.92
C ILE A 313 47.19 -16.97 -3.07
N ALA A 314 46.07 -17.67 -3.25
CA ALA A 314 46.04 -19.13 -3.31
C ALA A 314 45.08 -19.64 -4.41
N PRO A 315 45.48 -19.57 -5.69
CA PRO A 315 44.60 -19.89 -6.82
C PRO A 315 44.16 -21.35 -6.88
N GLU A 316 44.97 -22.28 -6.36
CA GLU A 316 44.72 -23.73 -6.45
C GLU A 316 44.36 -24.37 -5.10
N ASP A 317 44.24 -23.57 -4.03
CA ASP A 317 43.90 -24.10 -2.71
C ASP A 317 42.46 -24.59 -2.67
N GLU A 318 42.29 -25.89 -2.39
CA GLU A 318 41.00 -26.56 -2.37
C GLU A 318 40.05 -26.01 -1.28
N ALA A 319 40.57 -25.60 -0.12
CA ALA A 319 39.74 -25.03 0.95
C ALA A 319 39.21 -23.65 0.55
N VAL A 320 40.07 -22.80 -0.04
CA VAL A 320 39.68 -21.48 -0.57
C VAL A 320 38.61 -21.63 -1.65
N ARG A 321 38.82 -22.54 -2.60
CA ARG A 321 37.87 -22.79 -3.69
C ARG A 321 36.53 -23.32 -3.19
N LYS A 322 36.53 -24.24 -2.22
CA LYS A 322 35.31 -24.76 -1.60
C LYS A 322 34.51 -23.68 -0.87
N GLU A 323 35.19 -22.82 -0.10
CA GLU A 323 34.54 -21.71 0.61
C GLU A 323 33.88 -20.73 -0.38
N LEU A 324 34.56 -20.43 -1.49
CA LEU A 324 34.02 -19.64 -2.60
C LEU A 324 33.01 -20.40 -3.47
N ARG A 325 32.64 -21.63 -3.09
CA ARG A 325 31.70 -22.52 -3.79
C ARG A 325 32.10 -22.88 -5.23
N TYR A 326 33.39 -22.86 -5.57
CA TYR A 326 33.87 -23.37 -6.85
C TYR A 326 33.77 -24.91 -6.88
N LEU A 327 33.44 -25.45 -8.04
CA LEU A 327 33.39 -26.88 -8.30
C LEU A 327 34.64 -27.31 -9.05
N LYS A 328 35.24 -28.43 -8.65
CA LYS A 328 36.34 -29.04 -9.41
C LYS A 328 35.74 -29.79 -10.59
N ASP A 329 36.07 -29.36 -11.80
CA ASP A 329 35.68 -30.04 -13.02
C ASP A 329 36.44 -31.38 -13.10
N PRO A 330 35.73 -32.52 -13.14
CA PRO A 330 36.36 -33.82 -13.23
C PRO A 330 37.03 -34.07 -14.58
N LEU A 331 36.68 -33.33 -15.64
CA LEU A 331 37.26 -33.49 -16.99
C LEU A 331 38.55 -32.70 -17.16
N SER A 332 38.53 -31.41 -16.85
CA SER A 332 39.74 -30.57 -16.96
C SER A 332 40.64 -30.62 -15.73
N GLY A 333 40.12 -31.09 -14.59
CA GLY A 333 40.77 -30.99 -13.28
C GLY A 333 40.79 -29.56 -12.71
N GLY A 334 40.30 -28.57 -13.47
CA GLY A 334 40.28 -27.15 -13.11
C GLY A 334 39.08 -26.75 -12.24
N TRP A 335 39.14 -25.57 -11.65
CA TRP A 335 38.08 -25.03 -10.80
C TRP A 335 37.14 -24.10 -11.58
N VAL A 336 35.83 -24.29 -11.42
CA VAL A 336 34.81 -23.57 -12.20
C VAL A 336 33.73 -23.00 -11.28
N LYS A 337 33.29 -21.76 -11.53
CA LYS A 337 32.19 -21.15 -10.75
C LYS A 337 30.87 -21.88 -11.04
N PRO A 338 29.95 -22.00 -10.07
CA PRO A 338 28.60 -22.54 -10.31
C PRO A 338 27.84 -21.78 -11.40
N SER A 339 27.99 -20.45 -11.49
CA SER A 339 27.38 -19.65 -12.56
C SER A 339 27.91 -19.97 -13.96
N GLN A 340 29.09 -20.57 -14.07
CA GLN A 340 29.69 -21.05 -15.31
C GLN A 340 29.43 -22.54 -15.55
N SER A 341 28.86 -23.24 -14.56
CA SER A 341 28.67 -24.70 -14.57
C SER A 341 27.49 -25.17 -15.43
N THR A 342 26.64 -24.28 -15.93
CA THR A 342 25.59 -24.62 -16.91
C THR A 342 26.19 -25.25 -18.17
N ALA A 343 27.40 -24.81 -18.57
CA ALA A 343 28.16 -25.44 -19.64
C ALA A 343 28.69 -26.84 -19.27
N LEU A 344 28.99 -27.08 -17.99
CA LEU A 344 29.45 -28.36 -17.45
C LEU A 344 28.31 -29.38 -17.31
N ILE A 345 27.11 -28.94 -16.92
CA ILE A 345 25.90 -29.76 -16.89
C ILE A 345 25.53 -30.20 -18.32
N GLN A 346 25.64 -29.29 -19.29
CA GLN A 346 25.47 -29.63 -20.71
C GLN A 346 26.54 -30.59 -21.24
N ALA A 347 27.78 -30.53 -20.74
CA ALA A 347 28.85 -31.46 -21.10
C ALA A 347 28.65 -32.85 -20.47
N PHE A 348 28.19 -32.93 -19.22
CA PHE A 348 27.89 -34.20 -18.54
C PHE A 348 26.72 -34.95 -19.17
N ALA A 349 25.72 -34.23 -19.69
CA ALA A 349 24.60 -34.83 -20.42
C ALA A 349 25.05 -35.59 -21.68
N ARG A 350 26.24 -35.30 -22.23
CA ARG A 350 26.80 -36.03 -23.39
C ARG A 350 27.55 -37.33 -23.03
N VAL A 351 27.88 -37.57 -21.76
CA VAL A 351 28.81 -38.65 -21.37
C VAL A 351 28.10 -39.91 -20.83
N ARG A 352 26.79 -39.87 -20.57
CA ARG A 352 26.00 -41.05 -20.19
C ARG A 352 24.94 -41.39 -21.24
N GLU A 353 25.39 -41.97 -22.34
CA GLU A 353 24.51 -42.74 -23.24
C GLU A 353 24.33 -44.15 -22.65
N GLU A 354 23.39 -44.32 -21.71
CA GLU A 354 22.74 -45.63 -21.54
C GLU A 354 21.60 -45.73 -22.56
N PRO A 355 21.52 -46.80 -23.37
CA PRO A 355 20.42 -46.99 -24.30
C PRO A 355 19.09 -47.01 -23.54
N GLY A 356 18.19 -46.07 -23.84
CA GLY A 356 16.82 -46.04 -23.31
C GLY A 356 16.53 -45.07 -22.16
N THR A 357 17.51 -44.29 -21.69
CA THR A 357 17.26 -43.25 -20.65
C THR A 357 17.54 -41.85 -21.20
N LEU A 358 16.48 -41.03 -21.31
CA LEU A 358 16.62 -39.61 -21.65
C LEU A 358 16.70 -38.78 -20.35
N LEU A 359 17.90 -38.31 -20.01
CA LEU A 359 18.10 -37.40 -18.89
C LEU A 359 18.04 -35.95 -19.40
N ILE A 360 16.91 -35.27 -19.17
CA ILE A 360 16.77 -33.85 -19.48
C ILE A 360 17.13 -33.05 -18.23
N THR A 361 18.38 -32.61 -18.13
CA THR A 361 18.82 -31.71 -17.05
C THR A 361 18.77 -30.27 -17.55
N SER A 362 17.77 -29.54 -17.06
CA SER A 362 17.45 -28.12 -17.29
C SER A 362 17.33 -27.67 -18.75
N VAL A 363 16.09 -27.36 -19.15
CA VAL A 363 15.77 -26.64 -20.40
C VAL A 363 15.50 -25.18 -20.02
N PRO A 364 16.10 -24.18 -20.68
CA PRO A 364 15.67 -22.79 -20.53
C PRO A 364 14.18 -22.69 -20.87
N LEU A 365 13.42 -21.84 -20.17
CA LEU A 365 12.01 -21.59 -20.47
C LEU A 365 11.81 -21.29 -21.97
N GLY A 366 10.99 -22.11 -22.66
CA GLY A 366 10.53 -21.84 -24.04
C GLY A 366 11.12 -22.69 -25.18
N VAL A 367 11.63 -23.90 -24.94
CA VAL A 367 12.08 -24.83 -26.00
C VAL A 367 11.04 -25.95 -26.22
N ASP A 368 10.68 -26.19 -27.48
CA ASP A 368 9.84 -27.31 -27.89
C ASP A 368 10.69 -28.56 -28.14
N VAL A 369 10.37 -29.66 -27.44
CA VAL A 369 11.02 -30.97 -27.63
C VAL A 369 10.07 -31.88 -28.41
N CYS A 370 10.49 -32.35 -29.59
CA CYS A 370 9.73 -33.29 -30.39
C CYS A 370 10.39 -34.68 -30.37
N ILE A 371 9.62 -35.71 -30.04
CA ILE A 371 10.05 -37.11 -30.13
C ILE A 371 9.36 -37.70 -31.36
N ASP A 372 10.15 -38.10 -32.37
CA ASP A 372 9.67 -38.68 -33.63
C ASP A 372 10.36 -40.03 -33.86
N ASP A 373 9.57 -41.01 -34.26
CA ASP A 373 9.94 -42.39 -34.54
C ASP A 373 10.22 -42.65 -36.05
N SER A 374 10.25 -41.59 -36.86
CA SER A 374 10.55 -41.65 -38.29
C SER A 374 12.06 -41.74 -38.56
N PRO A 375 12.51 -42.57 -39.52
CA PRO A 375 13.90 -42.60 -39.95
C PRO A 375 14.33 -41.23 -40.55
N PRO A 376 15.56 -40.76 -40.26
CA PRO A 376 16.01 -39.38 -40.56
C PRO A 376 15.85 -38.96 -42.03
N ASP A 377 15.85 -39.91 -42.95
CA ASP A 377 15.82 -39.68 -44.39
C ASP A 377 14.48 -39.13 -44.91
N ARG A 378 13.41 -39.14 -44.08
CA ARG A 378 12.09 -38.59 -44.42
C ARG A 378 11.83 -37.17 -43.93
N LEU A 379 12.75 -36.57 -43.18
CA LEU A 379 12.53 -35.24 -42.59
C LEU A 379 12.87 -34.05 -43.51
N GLY A 380 13.33 -34.29 -44.74
CA GLY A 380 13.44 -33.24 -45.77
C GLY A 380 14.32 -32.04 -45.38
N LEU A 381 15.28 -32.20 -44.46
CA LEU A 381 16.21 -31.14 -44.09
C LEU A 381 17.43 -31.19 -45.04
N PRO A 382 17.77 -30.08 -45.73
CA PRO A 382 18.91 -30.07 -46.66
C PRO A 382 20.24 -30.16 -45.89
N PRO A 383 21.26 -30.84 -46.44
CA PRO A 383 22.59 -30.85 -45.85
C PRO A 383 23.22 -29.45 -45.97
N ARG A 384 23.58 -28.82 -44.85
CA ARG A 384 24.39 -27.59 -44.87
C ARG A 384 25.81 -27.89 -44.39
N THR A 385 26.76 -27.75 -45.30
CA THR A 385 28.17 -27.43 -45.01
C THR A 385 28.27 -26.04 -44.37
N PRO A 386 29.25 -25.79 -43.47
CA PRO A 386 29.36 -24.54 -42.75
C PRO A 386 30.00 -23.46 -43.64
N THR A 387 29.27 -22.39 -43.92
CA THR A 387 29.85 -21.11 -44.32
C THR A 387 29.56 -20.08 -43.24
N ALA A 388 30.63 -19.49 -42.72
CA ALA A 388 30.61 -18.37 -41.80
C ALA A 388 30.04 -17.12 -42.48
N SER A 389 28.99 -16.53 -41.89
CA SER A 389 28.75 -15.09 -41.97
C SER A 389 27.87 -14.65 -40.80
N ALA A 390 28.40 -13.73 -40.01
CA ALA A 390 27.76 -13.10 -38.87
C ALA A 390 26.49 -12.33 -39.27
N SER A 391 25.50 -12.33 -38.38
CA SER A 391 24.41 -11.36 -38.36
C SER A 391 24.34 -10.76 -36.95
N GLU A 392 24.60 -9.46 -36.86
CA GLU A 392 24.51 -8.64 -35.65
C GLU A 392 23.05 -8.18 -35.45
N ASP A 393 22.20 -9.04 -34.89
CA ASP A 393 20.94 -8.62 -34.24
C ASP A 393 20.48 -9.68 -33.22
N PRO A 394 20.52 -9.41 -31.90
CA PRO A 394 20.28 -10.42 -30.88
C PRO A 394 18.79 -10.77 -30.63
N ARG A 395 17.84 -10.28 -31.44
CA ARG A 395 16.40 -10.41 -31.14
C ARG A 395 15.60 -11.41 -31.98
N TYR A 396 16.24 -12.20 -32.84
CA TYR A 396 15.59 -13.33 -33.52
C TYR A 396 16.44 -14.59 -33.44
N VAL A 397 16.29 -15.36 -32.33
CA VAL A 397 16.73 -16.76 -32.31
C VAL A 397 15.67 -17.58 -33.03
N GLY A 398 15.97 -17.99 -34.26
CA GLY A 398 15.17 -18.99 -34.97
C GLY A 398 15.06 -20.25 -34.13
N ARG A 399 13.84 -20.60 -33.71
CA ARG A 399 13.56 -21.79 -32.91
C ARG A 399 13.82 -23.03 -33.75
N THR A 400 14.84 -23.79 -33.40
CA THR A 400 15.16 -25.05 -34.08
C THR A 400 14.61 -26.19 -33.22
N PRO A 401 13.64 -26.99 -33.69
CA PRO A 401 13.17 -28.14 -32.94
C PRO A 401 14.31 -29.16 -32.80
N VAL A 402 14.51 -29.67 -31.58
CA VAL A 402 15.40 -30.82 -31.36
C VAL A 402 14.58 -32.08 -31.55
N VAL A 403 14.93 -32.88 -32.55
CA VAL A 403 14.31 -34.19 -32.84
C VAL A 403 15.26 -35.28 -32.36
N VAL A 404 14.78 -36.14 -31.46
CA VAL A 404 15.57 -37.26 -30.91
C VAL A 404 14.96 -38.60 -31.36
N PRO A 405 15.63 -39.40 -32.21
CA PRO A 405 15.14 -40.70 -32.64
C PRO A 405 15.39 -41.77 -31.57
N MET A 406 14.38 -42.58 -31.22
CA MET A 406 14.49 -43.64 -30.17
C MET A 406 13.67 -44.90 -30.48
N PRO A 407 14.11 -46.10 -30.06
CA PRO A 407 13.37 -47.36 -30.18
C PRO A 407 12.29 -47.57 -29.09
N LYS A 408 11.32 -48.43 -29.39
CA LYS A 408 9.94 -48.52 -28.83
C LYS A 408 9.77 -48.97 -27.36
N GLU A 409 10.80 -49.04 -26.52
CA GLU A 409 10.65 -49.62 -25.16
C GLU A 409 10.81 -48.60 -24.01
N LYS A 410 9.83 -48.64 -23.09
CA LYS A 410 9.70 -47.96 -21.78
C LYS A 410 10.63 -46.76 -21.55
N VAL A 411 10.15 -45.57 -21.90
CA VAL A 411 10.82 -44.31 -21.57
C VAL A 411 10.66 -43.99 -20.08
N LYS A 412 11.79 -43.81 -19.38
CA LYS A 412 11.83 -43.26 -18.01
C LYS A 412 12.36 -41.84 -18.07
N ILE A 413 11.48 -40.85 -17.94
CA ILE A 413 11.86 -39.43 -17.88
C ILE A 413 12.10 -39.08 -16.40
N ILE A 414 13.32 -38.65 -16.07
CA ILE A 414 13.69 -38.22 -14.71
C ILE A 414 13.96 -36.71 -14.76
N PHE A 415 13.18 -35.93 -14.01
CA PHE A 415 13.40 -34.50 -13.84
C PHE A 415 14.29 -34.26 -12.62
N CYS A 416 15.44 -33.63 -12.82
CA CYS A 416 16.32 -33.19 -11.74
C CYS A 416 16.41 -31.66 -11.76
N TYR A 417 15.82 -31.00 -10.76
CA TYR A 417 15.97 -29.56 -10.56
C TYR A 417 17.08 -29.31 -9.55
N TYR A 418 18.09 -28.53 -9.94
CA TYR A 418 19.17 -28.06 -9.07
C TYR A 418 19.29 -26.55 -9.20
N GLY A 419 18.54 -25.83 -8.37
CA GLY A 419 18.58 -24.38 -8.25
C GLY A 419 18.03 -23.97 -6.88
N ASP A 420 18.44 -22.80 -6.38
CA ASP A 420 17.85 -22.22 -5.17
C ASP A 420 16.38 -21.89 -5.44
N LEU A 421 15.48 -22.33 -4.56
CA LEU A 421 14.02 -22.14 -4.73
C LEU A 421 13.61 -20.66 -4.68
N ASP A 422 14.45 -19.81 -4.08
CA ASP A 422 14.19 -18.38 -3.91
C ASP A 422 14.23 -17.57 -5.22
N ASP A 423 14.79 -18.11 -6.30
CA ASP A 423 14.93 -17.44 -7.61
C ASP A 423 13.76 -17.68 -8.59
N VAL A 424 12.82 -18.59 -8.28
CA VAL A 424 11.71 -18.95 -9.20
C VAL A 424 10.41 -18.24 -8.82
N ARG A 425 10.30 -16.94 -9.11
CA ARG A 425 9.06 -16.17 -8.89
C ARG A 425 8.02 -16.29 -10.01
N HIS A 426 8.31 -17.01 -11.09
CA HIS A 426 7.43 -17.12 -12.26
C HIS A 426 7.18 -18.60 -12.62
N GLY A 427 5.91 -18.99 -12.67
CA GLY A 427 5.52 -20.37 -13.02
C GLY A 427 5.94 -20.72 -14.46
N GLY A 428 6.65 -21.84 -14.61
CA GLY A 428 6.98 -22.43 -15.91
C GLY A 428 6.03 -23.59 -16.25
N GLY A 429 5.54 -23.62 -17.49
CA GLY A 429 4.84 -24.78 -18.05
C GLY A 429 5.67 -25.40 -19.17
N MET A 430 5.58 -26.72 -19.34
CA MET A 430 6.18 -27.45 -20.46
C MET A 430 5.10 -28.27 -21.17
N LEU A 431 5.07 -28.20 -22.50
CA LEU A 431 4.09 -28.90 -23.34
C LEU A 431 4.77 -30.14 -23.94
N LEU A 432 4.24 -31.33 -23.67
CA LEU A 432 4.77 -32.58 -24.21
C LEU A 432 3.78 -33.14 -25.24
N ARG A 433 4.23 -33.24 -26.49
CA ARG A 433 3.49 -33.91 -27.57
C ARG A 433 3.92 -35.37 -27.62
N LEU A 434 3.01 -36.30 -27.34
CA LEU A 434 3.26 -37.74 -27.49
C LEU A 434 2.44 -38.27 -28.67
N ARG A 435 3.10 -38.98 -29.58
CA ARG A 435 2.44 -39.61 -30.73
C ARG A 435 2.03 -41.04 -30.36
N ASP A 436 0.76 -41.37 -30.49
CA ASP A 436 0.26 -42.74 -30.37
C ASP A 436 0.33 -43.42 -31.76
N PRO A 437 0.71 -44.71 -31.88
CA PRO A 437 0.84 -45.42 -33.16
C PRO A 437 -0.44 -45.61 -34.01
N SER A 438 -1.61 -45.16 -33.57
CA SER A 438 -2.84 -45.22 -34.38
C SER A 438 -2.90 -44.06 -35.39
N PRO A 439 -3.15 -44.29 -36.69
CA PRO A 439 -3.25 -43.21 -37.66
C PRO A 439 -4.50 -42.38 -37.38
N GLY A 440 -4.32 -41.21 -36.77
CA GLY A 440 -5.38 -40.23 -36.50
C GLY A 440 -5.43 -39.69 -35.07
N ASP A 441 -4.80 -40.36 -34.09
CA ASP A 441 -4.89 -39.97 -32.68
C ASP A 441 -3.62 -39.27 -32.18
N TYR A 442 -3.74 -38.00 -31.83
CA TYR A 442 -2.72 -37.26 -31.09
C TYR A 442 -3.15 -37.12 -29.63
N ARG A 443 -2.29 -37.51 -28.68
CA ARG A 443 -2.50 -37.22 -27.26
C ARG A 443 -1.54 -36.13 -26.81
N TYR A 444 -2.09 -34.98 -26.45
CA TYR A 444 -1.32 -33.88 -25.86
C TYR A 444 -1.32 -34.04 -24.34
N HIS A 445 -0.14 -34.13 -23.74
CA HIS A 445 -0.01 -34.09 -22.29
C HIS A 445 0.51 -32.72 -21.89
N LEU A 446 -0.37 -31.94 -21.28
CA LEU A 446 -0.04 -30.64 -20.73
C LEU A 446 0.23 -30.81 -19.23
N ILE A 447 1.50 -30.72 -18.83
CA ILE A 447 1.89 -30.86 -17.43
C ILE A 447 2.20 -29.45 -16.90
N PHE A 448 1.34 -28.96 -16.02
CA PHE A 448 1.62 -27.75 -15.25
C PHE A 448 2.16 -28.13 -13.89
N THR A 449 3.34 -27.59 -13.56
CA THR A 449 3.89 -27.67 -12.21
C THR A 449 3.70 -26.32 -11.54
N PHE A 450 2.73 -26.22 -10.64
CA PHE A 450 2.53 -25.00 -9.85
C PHE A 450 3.29 -25.11 -8.53
N PHE A 451 4.12 -24.12 -8.25
CA PHE A 451 4.65 -23.89 -6.92
C PHE A 451 3.73 -22.90 -6.22
N ALA A 452 2.98 -23.36 -5.21
CA ALA A 452 2.19 -22.48 -4.37
C ALA A 452 3.04 -22.02 -3.19
N GLU A 453 3.52 -20.77 -3.23
CA GLU A 453 4.02 -20.10 -2.03
C GLU A 453 2.83 -19.73 -1.12
N GLY A 454 2.70 -20.44 0.00
CA GLY A 454 1.93 -20.00 1.15
C GLY A 454 2.91 -19.61 2.27
N LEU A 455 2.74 -18.43 2.87
CA LEU A 455 3.48 -18.05 4.08
C LEU A 455 3.07 -18.99 5.24
N PRO A 456 4.02 -19.55 6.02
CA PRO A 456 3.68 -20.35 7.19
C PRO A 456 3.03 -19.48 8.28
N ARG A 457 1.89 -19.94 8.80
CA ARG A 457 1.28 -19.38 10.03
C ARG A 457 1.70 -20.24 11.23
N GLY A 458 2.95 -20.07 11.65
CA GLY A 458 3.43 -20.51 12.96
C GLY A 458 4.04 -21.93 13.05
N PRO A 459 4.70 -22.23 14.19
CA PRO A 459 5.42 -23.49 14.39
C PRO A 459 4.48 -24.66 14.72
N GLY A 460 4.44 -25.69 13.87
CA GLY A 460 3.73 -26.94 14.14
C GLY A 460 3.04 -27.62 12.94
N GLU A 461 3.02 -26.99 11.75
CA GLU A 461 2.38 -27.58 10.57
C GLU A 461 3.28 -28.59 9.83
N ARG A 462 2.65 -29.65 9.29
CA ARG A 462 3.28 -30.81 8.63
C ARG A 462 3.97 -30.44 7.30
N PRO A 463 4.94 -31.24 6.82
CA PRO A 463 5.60 -30.97 5.54
C PRO A 463 4.61 -30.98 4.36
N TRP A 464 4.86 -30.06 3.44
CA TRP A 464 4.12 -29.78 2.22
C TRP A 464 3.87 -31.03 1.37
N VAL A 465 2.65 -31.18 0.84
CA VAL A 465 2.33 -32.19 -0.17
C VAL A 465 2.48 -31.56 -1.55
N MET A 466 3.41 -32.07 -2.34
CA MET A 466 3.48 -31.78 -3.77
C MET A 466 2.19 -32.30 -4.43
N ARG A 467 1.35 -31.39 -4.93
CA ARG A 467 0.15 -31.76 -5.71
C ARG A 467 0.45 -31.52 -7.18
N SER A 468 0.65 -32.59 -7.94
CA SER A 468 0.55 -32.54 -9.40
C SER A 468 -0.93 -32.57 -9.79
N VAL A 469 -1.34 -31.65 -10.67
CA VAL A 469 -2.66 -31.69 -11.31
C VAL A 469 -2.43 -32.18 -12.73
N ASN A 470 -2.87 -33.40 -13.03
CA ASN A 470 -2.91 -33.92 -14.39
C ASN A 470 -4.27 -33.55 -14.99
N VAL A 471 -4.29 -32.70 -16.01
CA VAL A 471 -5.50 -32.44 -16.80
C VAL A 471 -5.44 -33.33 -18.03
N LEU A 472 -6.37 -34.28 -18.13
CA LEU A 472 -6.56 -35.09 -19.34
C LEU A 472 -7.62 -34.39 -20.20
N LEU A 473 -7.25 -33.92 -21.39
CA LEU A 473 -8.21 -33.45 -22.38
C LEU A 473 -8.52 -34.63 -23.31
N GLN A 474 -9.75 -35.14 -23.25
CA GLN A 474 -10.25 -36.18 -24.14
C GLN A 474 -11.29 -35.53 -25.05
N ALA A 475 -11.11 -35.62 -26.38
CA ALA A 475 -12.15 -35.26 -27.33
C ALA A 475 -13.17 -36.42 -27.35
N GLU A 476 -14.43 -36.15 -27.03
CA GLU A 476 -15.51 -37.14 -27.06
C GLU A 476 -16.08 -37.31 -28.47
N GLU A 477 -16.29 -38.56 -28.89
CA GLU A 477 -17.40 -38.95 -29.75
C GLU A 477 -18.17 -40.11 -29.09
N PRO A 478 -19.46 -40.31 -29.42
CA PRO A 478 -20.41 -40.96 -28.53
C PRO A 478 -20.38 -42.49 -28.63
N GLU A 479 -20.68 -43.11 -27.48
CA GLU A 479 -21.03 -44.52 -27.29
C GLU A 479 -19.95 -45.57 -27.60
N THR A 480 -19.25 -46.01 -26.56
CA THR A 480 -19.12 -47.46 -26.29
C THR A 480 -18.79 -47.69 -24.81
N SER A 481 -19.51 -48.62 -24.21
CA SER A 481 -19.37 -49.09 -22.83
C SER A 481 -17.96 -49.61 -22.51
N PHE A 482 -17.37 -49.15 -21.39
CA PHE A 482 -16.16 -49.75 -20.83
C PHE A 482 -16.50 -50.63 -19.61
N VAL A 483 -16.10 -51.90 -19.70
CA VAL A 483 -16.12 -52.88 -18.61
C VAL A 483 -14.89 -52.66 -17.75
N GLY A 484 -15.07 -52.55 -16.44
CA GLY A 484 -13.98 -52.38 -15.49
C GLY A 484 -13.02 -53.57 -15.48
N SER A 485 -11.72 -53.28 -15.46
CA SER A 485 -10.70 -54.23 -15.00
C SER A 485 -10.01 -53.65 -13.77
N ASP A 486 -10.29 -54.24 -12.62
CA ASP A 486 -9.57 -54.05 -11.38
C ASP A 486 -8.10 -54.44 -11.58
N GLN A 487 -7.17 -53.52 -11.25
CA GLN A 487 -5.92 -53.86 -10.58
C GLN A 487 -5.23 -52.59 -10.07
N TYR A 488 -4.86 -52.64 -8.77
CA TYR A 488 -4.22 -51.62 -7.93
C TYR A 488 -5.14 -50.63 -7.20
N ALA A 489 -5.82 -51.16 -6.17
CA ALA A 489 -6.42 -50.37 -5.11
C ALA A 489 -5.39 -50.01 -4.03
N TRP A 490 -5.20 -48.71 -3.78
CA TRP A 490 -4.88 -48.13 -2.47
C TRP A 490 -5.83 -46.94 -2.23
N PRO A 491 -6.29 -46.70 -0.99
CA PRO A 491 -7.55 -46.00 -0.76
C PRO A 491 -7.33 -44.50 -0.59
N THR A 492 -7.62 -43.71 -1.61
CA THR A 492 -7.99 -42.31 -1.43
C THR A 492 -9.28 -42.05 -2.19
N LYS A 493 -10.35 -41.72 -1.45
CA LYS A 493 -11.65 -41.31 -1.99
C LYS A 493 -11.45 -40.26 -3.09
N PRO A 494 -12.06 -40.40 -4.28
CA PRO A 494 -12.12 -39.31 -5.23
C PRO A 494 -13.10 -38.26 -4.68
N CYS A 495 -12.59 -37.10 -4.32
CA CYS A 495 -13.40 -35.90 -4.16
C CYS A 495 -13.69 -35.36 -5.57
N PHE A 496 -14.76 -35.82 -6.20
CA PHE A 496 -15.34 -35.11 -7.33
C PHE A 496 -16.06 -33.88 -6.78
N THR A 497 -15.45 -32.71 -6.88
CA THR A 497 -16.21 -31.45 -6.86
C THR A 497 -16.61 -31.17 -8.30
N GLU A 498 -17.85 -31.48 -8.60
CA GLU A 498 -18.58 -31.04 -9.79
C GLU A 498 -18.57 -29.50 -9.79
N TRP A 499 -17.76 -28.88 -10.65
CA TRP A 499 -17.89 -27.45 -10.95
C TRP A 499 -19.01 -27.31 -11.97
N GLN A 500 -20.24 -27.11 -11.48
CA GLN A 500 -21.30 -26.56 -12.32
C GLN A 500 -20.89 -25.14 -12.74
N ALA A 501 -20.87 -24.91 -14.05
CA ALA A 501 -20.64 -23.60 -14.64
C ALA A 501 -21.81 -22.66 -14.29
N ASP A 502 -21.71 -21.97 -13.17
CA ASP A 502 -22.67 -20.94 -12.79
C ASP A 502 -22.38 -19.63 -13.55
N SER A 503 -23.22 -19.42 -14.56
CA SER A 503 -23.77 -18.13 -15.02
C SER A 503 -22.89 -17.22 -15.90
N GLY A 504 -23.37 -16.99 -17.13
CA GLY A 504 -22.87 -16.02 -18.11
C GLY A 504 -22.99 -14.53 -17.72
N THR A 505 -23.27 -14.23 -16.46
CA THR A 505 -23.52 -12.86 -15.94
C THR A 505 -22.24 -12.06 -15.74
N SER A 506 -21.11 -12.71 -15.44
CA SER A 506 -19.83 -12.03 -15.22
C SER A 506 -19.21 -11.48 -16.51
N VAL A 507 -19.37 -12.20 -17.63
CA VAL A 507 -18.79 -11.82 -18.92
C VAL A 507 -19.61 -10.70 -19.58
N LYS A 508 -20.95 -10.71 -19.44
CA LYS A 508 -21.82 -9.64 -19.98
C LYS A 508 -21.52 -8.27 -19.37
N ASN A 509 -21.21 -8.22 -18.07
CA ASN A 509 -20.92 -6.94 -17.37
C ASN A 509 -19.59 -6.30 -17.81
N GLU A 510 -18.58 -7.11 -18.14
CA GLU A 510 -17.27 -6.61 -18.57
C GLU A 510 -17.30 -6.13 -20.02
N TRP A 511 -18.10 -6.78 -20.88
CA TRP A 511 -18.24 -6.39 -22.30
C TRP A 511 -19.20 -5.21 -22.51
N ALA A 512 -20.20 -5.04 -21.65
CA ALA A 512 -21.03 -3.83 -21.61
C ALA A 512 -20.21 -2.58 -21.28
N SER A 513 -19.16 -2.72 -20.46
CA SER A 513 -18.23 -1.62 -20.15
C SER A 513 -17.35 -1.20 -21.34
N LEU A 514 -17.32 -2.01 -22.41
CA LEU A 514 -16.58 -1.77 -23.66
C LEU A 514 -17.49 -1.32 -24.83
N GLY A 515 -18.79 -1.12 -24.60
CA GLY A 515 -19.70 -0.52 -25.59
C GLY A 515 -20.18 -1.46 -26.72
N VAL A 516 -20.09 -2.77 -26.55
CA VAL A 516 -20.55 -3.74 -27.56
C VAL A 516 -22.07 -3.95 -27.47
N PRO A 517 -22.83 -3.84 -28.58
CA PRO A 517 -24.28 -4.07 -28.58
C PRO A 517 -24.65 -5.51 -28.20
N GLU A 518 -25.70 -5.65 -27.37
CA GLU A 518 -26.09 -6.92 -26.75
C GLU A 518 -26.44 -8.03 -27.77
N GLY A 519 -26.93 -7.67 -28.95
CA GLY A 519 -27.29 -8.61 -30.03
C GLY A 519 -26.10 -9.28 -30.73
N ASP A 520 -24.93 -8.64 -30.78
CA ASP A 520 -23.72 -9.23 -31.37
C ASP A 520 -23.00 -10.18 -30.39
N MET A 521 -23.24 -9.98 -29.10
CA MET A 521 -22.65 -10.75 -28.01
C MET A 521 -23.26 -12.16 -27.90
N ASP A 522 -24.59 -12.28 -28.01
CA ASP A 522 -25.27 -13.59 -27.96
C ASP A 522 -24.93 -14.45 -29.20
N ARG A 523 -24.68 -13.83 -30.36
CA ARG A 523 -24.24 -14.53 -31.58
C ARG A 523 -22.80 -15.07 -31.47
N ALA A 524 -21.87 -14.26 -30.95
CA ALA A 524 -20.48 -14.66 -30.76
C ALA A 524 -20.32 -15.78 -29.70
N MET A 525 -21.10 -15.70 -28.61
CA MET A 525 -21.09 -16.73 -27.56
C MET A 525 -21.66 -18.06 -28.05
N THR A 526 -22.70 -18.03 -28.89
CA THR A 526 -23.29 -19.24 -29.49
C THR A 526 -22.31 -19.91 -30.46
N GLU A 527 -21.57 -19.14 -31.26
CA GLU A 527 -20.55 -19.67 -32.18
C GLU A 527 -19.34 -20.26 -31.44
N LEU A 528 -18.91 -19.64 -30.33
CA LEU A 528 -17.77 -20.10 -29.52
C LEU A 528 -18.07 -21.38 -28.72
N VAL A 529 -19.27 -21.51 -28.16
CA VAL A 529 -19.70 -22.75 -27.48
C VAL A 529 -19.84 -23.90 -28.47
N SER A 530 -20.29 -23.64 -29.70
CA SER A 530 -20.39 -24.66 -30.75
C SER A 530 -19.03 -25.21 -31.23
N ARG A 531 -17.91 -24.54 -30.90
CA ARG A 531 -16.54 -24.93 -31.28
C ARG A 531 -15.67 -25.44 -30.12
N GLY A 532 -16.27 -25.75 -28.97
CA GLY A 532 -15.57 -26.41 -27.86
C GLY A 532 -14.54 -25.55 -27.12
N ALA A 533 -14.66 -24.22 -27.15
CA ALA A 533 -13.71 -23.33 -26.47
C ALA A 533 -13.89 -23.34 -24.94
N THR A 534 -12.79 -23.46 -24.18
CA THR A 534 -12.78 -23.40 -22.70
C THR A 534 -12.04 -22.15 -22.20
N ALA A 535 -12.70 -21.35 -21.36
CA ALA A 535 -12.07 -20.21 -20.69
C ALA A 535 -11.60 -20.61 -19.29
N VAL A 536 -10.31 -20.38 -18.98
CA VAL A 536 -9.75 -20.65 -17.64
C VAL A 536 -9.46 -19.33 -16.95
N HIS A 537 -10.06 -19.11 -15.78
CA HIS A 537 -9.86 -17.90 -14.98
C HIS A 537 -8.91 -18.20 -13.80
N THR A 538 -7.88 -17.37 -13.60
CA THR A 538 -6.98 -17.49 -12.44
C THR A 538 -7.35 -16.49 -11.34
N PRO A 539 -7.16 -16.82 -10.04
CA PRO A 539 -7.65 -16.00 -8.92
C PRO A 539 -6.98 -14.63 -8.74
N LYS A 540 -6.01 -14.27 -9.60
CA LYS A 540 -5.26 -13.00 -9.54
C LYS A 540 -5.36 -12.31 -10.90
N GLY A 541 -6.51 -11.68 -11.13
CA GLY A 541 -6.95 -11.10 -12.41
C GLY A 541 -5.92 -10.24 -13.13
N SER A 542 -5.21 -10.85 -14.09
CA SER A 542 -4.39 -10.10 -15.04
C SER A 542 -4.24 -10.75 -16.42
N PHE A 543 -4.70 -11.99 -16.63
CA PHE A 543 -4.70 -12.60 -17.97
C PHE A 543 -5.89 -13.55 -18.15
N THR A 544 -6.60 -13.39 -19.27
CA THR A 544 -7.56 -14.37 -19.77
C THR A 544 -6.92 -15.08 -20.95
N TYR A 545 -6.72 -16.39 -20.85
CA TYR A 545 -6.23 -17.21 -21.94
C TYR A 545 -7.42 -17.85 -22.64
N MET A 546 -7.47 -17.74 -23.97
CA MET A 546 -8.43 -18.46 -24.79
C MET A 546 -7.66 -19.45 -25.66
N LEU A 547 -7.94 -20.73 -25.45
CA LEU A 547 -7.40 -21.84 -26.22
C LEU A 547 -8.48 -22.26 -27.21
N VAL A 548 -8.15 -22.20 -28.50
CA VAL A 548 -9.03 -22.68 -29.57
C VAL A 548 -8.33 -23.85 -30.26
N LEU A 549 -8.97 -25.01 -30.26
CA LEU A 549 -8.54 -26.14 -31.08
C LEU A 549 -9.06 -25.95 -32.51
N GLY A 550 -8.14 -25.90 -33.48
CA GLY A 550 -8.46 -25.97 -34.89
C GLY A 550 -8.85 -27.39 -35.31
N GLU A 551 -9.60 -27.52 -36.40
CA GLU A 551 -10.04 -28.80 -36.97
C GLU A 551 -8.89 -29.71 -37.42
N ASP A 552 -7.67 -29.16 -37.58
CA ASP A 552 -6.43 -29.89 -37.88
C ASP A 552 -5.64 -30.33 -36.63
N GLY A 553 -6.22 -30.13 -35.43
CA GLY A 553 -5.59 -30.45 -34.16
C GLY A 553 -4.50 -29.47 -33.74
N THR A 554 -4.37 -28.30 -34.38
CA THR A 554 -3.51 -27.22 -33.91
C THR A 554 -4.19 -26.43 -32.79
N VAL A 555 -3.42 -26.07 -31.76
CA VAL A 555 -3.91 -25.26 -30.64
C VAL A 555 -3.48 -23.82 -30.87
N HIS A 556 -4.45 -22.94 -31.13
CA HIS A 556 -4.21 -21.51 -31.27
C HIS A 556 -4.34 -20.83 -29.90
N TYR A 557 -3.27 -20.17 -29.46
CA TYR A 557 -3.28 -19.32 -28.27
C TYR A 557 -3.59 -17.88 -28.70
N HIS A 558 -4.69 -17.31 -28.20
CA HIS A 558 -4.96 -15.89 -28.36
C HIS A 558 -4.73 -15.18 -27.02
N MET A 559 -3.58 -14.51 -26.91
CA MET A 559 -3.29 -13.58 -25.83
C MET A 559 -3.71 -12.19 -26.30
N LYS A 560 -4.86 -11.70 -25.83
CA LYS A 560 -5.33 -10.35 -26.17
C LYS A 560 -4.79 -9.35 -25.16
N GLN A 561 -3.60 -8.82 -25.41
CA GLN A 561 -3.22 -7.52 -24.83
C GLN A 561 -4.13 -6.46 -25.45
N GLY A 562 -4.73 -5.59 -24.63
CA GLY A 562 -5.58 -4.49 -25.10
C GLY A 562 -4.84 -3.61 -26.13
N PRO A 563 -5.57 -2.96 -27.07
CA PRO A 563 -4.95 -2.31 -28.21
C PRO A 563 -4.04 -1.16 -27.75
N ALA A 564 -2.77 -1.24 -28.16
CA ALA A 564 -1.81 -0.16 -28.04
C ALA A 564 -2.13 0.92 -29.08
N ASP A 565 -2.41 2.12 -28.58
CA ASP A 565 -2.65 3.33 -29.35
C ASP A 565 -1.34 3.76 -30.06
N GLU A 566 -1.35 3.76 -31.40
CA GLU A 566 -0.20 4.11 -32.24
C GLU A 566 0.24 5.58 -32.12
N SER A 567 -0.52 6.42 -31.39
CA SER A 567 -0.16 7.81 -31.10
C SER A 567 0.99 7.98 -30.07
N GLN A 568 1.37 6.93 -29.34
CA GLN A 568 2.43 7.01 -28.31
C GLN A 568 3.87 6.82 -28.81
N ARG A 569 4.10 6.51 -30.09
CA ARG A 569 5.47 6.29 -30.64
C ARG A 569 6.36 7.53 -30.70
N ARG A 570 5.92 8.68 -30.16
CA ARG A 570 6.71 9.91 -30.03
C ARG A 570 6.82 10.44 -28.60
N GLN A 571 6.37 9.70 -27.59
CA GLN A 571 6.52 10.13 -26.19
C GLN A 571 7.74 9.46 -25.54
N PRO A 572 8.51 10.20 -24.73
CA PRO A 572 9.59 9.62 -23.93
C PRO A 572 9.02 8.56 -22.96
N PRO A 573 9.86 7.62 -22.48
CA PRO A 573 9.41 6.51 -21.65
C PRO A 573 8.60 7.00 -20.43
N PRO A 574 7.59 6.23 -19.96
CA PRO A 574 6.67 6.65 -18.89
C PRO A 574 7.36 7.09 -17.59
N GLU A 575 8.55 6.58 -17.33
CA GLU A 575 9.38 6.91 -16.17
C GLU A 575 9.99 8.32 -16.28
N GLU A 576 10.37 8.78 -17.47
CA GLU A 576 10.87 10.14 -17.69
C GLU A 576 9.76 11.19 -17.60
N HIS A 577 8.54 10.87 -18.06
CA HIS A 577 7.39 11.76 -17.90
C HIS A 577 7.03 11.93 -16.42
N ARG A 578 7.01 10.82 -15.67
CA ARG A 578 6.72 10.83 -14.23
C ARG A 578 7.80 11.55 -13.42
N ALA A 579 9.07 11.41 -13.80
CA ALA A 579 10.17 12.16 -13.18
C ALA A 579 10.03 13.67 -13.43
N ARG A 580 9.65 14.08 -14.64
CA ARG A 580 9.43 15.51 -14.97
C ARG A 580 8.21 16.10 -14.28
N GLU A 581 7.12 15.35 -14.12
CA GLU A 581 5.95 15.79 -13.37
C GLU A 581 6.27 15.97 -11.88
N LEU A 582 7.05 15.06 -11.30
CA LEU A 582 7.51 15.19 -9.92
C LEU A 582 8.45 16.39 -9.76
N GLU A 583 9.42 16.56 -10.65
CA GLU A 583 10.36 17.69 -10.62
C GLU A 583 9.63 19.04 -10.79
N HIS A 584 8.61 19.09 -11.66
CA HIS A 584 7.76 20.27 -11.80
C HIS A 584 6.90 20.53 -10.55
N GLY A 585 6.37 19.48 -9.91
CA GLY A 585 5.66 19.59 -8.64
C GLY A 585 6.54 20.10 -7.51
N PHE A 586 7.80 19.64 -7.42
CA PHE A 586 8.76 20.13 -6.44
C PHE A 586 9.11 21.61 -6.66
N ARG A 587 9.33 22.03 -7.91
CA ARG A 587 9.60 23.45 -8.21
C ARG A 587 8.44 24.37 -7.85
N LEU A 588 7.19 23.93 -8.07
CA LEU A 588 6.01 24.71 -7.69
C LEU A 588 5.88 24.86 -6.16
N GLU A 589 6.21 23.83 -5.39
CA GLU A 589 6.23 23.93 -3.91
C GLU A 589 7.42 24.76 -3.40
N GLU A 590 8.60 24.68 -4.03
CA GLU A 590 9.73 25.57 -3.72
C GLU A 590 9.38 27.04 -3.97
N ASP A 591 8.74 27.35 -5.11
CA ASP A 591 8.29 28.70 -5.43
C ASP A 591 7.22 29.19 -4.43
N ARG A 592 6.29 28.31 -4.03
CA ARG A 592 5.26 28.63 -3.02
C ARG A 592 5.89 28.94 -1.66
N LEU A 593 6.83 28.10 -1.21
CA LEU A 593 7.52 28.28 0.06
C LEU A 593 8.40 29.54 0.06
N ALA A 594 9.06 29.83 -1.07
CA ALA A 594 9.82 31.06 -1.25
C ALA A 594 8.92 32.30 -1.16
N GLU A 595 7.73 32.25 -1.75
CA GLU A 595 6.76 33.35 -1.67
C GLU A 595 6.16 33.52 -0.26
N GLU A 596 5.85 32.43 0.45
CA GLU A 596 5.42 32.47 1.86
C GLU A 596 6.51 33.07 2.76
N THR A 597 7.78 32.67 2.53
CA THR A 597 8.93 33.23 3.25
C THR A 597 9.11 34.72 2.97
N ARG A 598 8.89 35.16 1.72
CA ARG A 598 8.92 36.59 1.35
C ARG A 598 7.83 37.36 2.08
N ARG A 599 6.59 36.87 2.08
CA ARG A 599 5.45 37.49 2.79
C ARG A 599 5.68 37.58 4.30
N ALA A 600 6.28 36.55 4.90
CA ALA A 600 6.62 36.55 6.32
C ALA A 600 7.63 37.66 6.67
N ARG A 601 8.67 37.84 5.84
CA ARG A 601 9.65 38.93 6.01
C ARG A 601 9.03 40.31 5.85
N GLU A 602 8.19 40.51 4.83
CA GLU A 602 7.47 41.77 4.63
C GLU A 602 6.56 42.11 5.83
N LEU A 603 5.91 41.11 6.43
CA LEU A 603 5.08 41.31 7.63
C LEU A 603 5.92 41.69 8.85
N GLU A 604 7.08 41.07 9.03
CA GLU A 604 8.02 41.38 10.11
C GLU A 604 8.59 42.80 9.97
N GLU A 605 9.01 43.18 8.76
CA GLU A 605 9.44 44.55 8.46
C GLU A 605 8.34 45.56 8.81
N ARG A 606 7.10 45.31 8.38
CA ARG A 606 5.96 46.19 8.70
C ARG A 606 5.71 46.31 10.21
N ARG A 607 5.83 45.21 10.97
CA ARG A 607 5.73 45.24 12.45
C ARG A 607 6.86 46.05 13.08
N THR A 608 8.07 45.97 12.55
CA THR A 608 9.20 46.78 13.05
C THR A 608 9.03 48.27 12.74
N GLU A 609 8.49 48.62 11.56
CA GLU A 609 8.16 50.00 11.21
C GLU A 609 7.06 50.58 12.10
N GLU A 610 5.99 49.82 12.36
CA GLU A 610 4.93 50.23 13.29
C GLU A 610 5.47 50.46 14.71
N ARG A 611 6.39 49.61 15.18
CA ARG A 611 7.04 49.79 16.49
C ARG A 611 7.86 51.08 16.54
N ARG A 612 8.66 51.36 15.50
CA ARG A 612 9.43 52.61 15.37
C ARG A 612 8.52 53.83 15.31
N ALA A 613 7.38 53.75 14.61
CA ALA A 613 6.41 54.83 14.54
C ALA A 613 5.80 55.15 15.93
N ARG A 614 5.44 54.12 16.70
CA ARG A 614 4.93 54.27 18.07
C ARG A 614 5.97 54.89 19.01
N GLU A 615 7.23 54.47 18.94
CA GLU A 615 8.32 55.05 19.72
C GLU A 615 8.54 56.54 19.39
N LEU A 616 8.45 56.89 18.11
CA LEU A 616 8.61 58.28 17.65
C LEU A 616 7.43 59.16 18.10
N GLU A 617 6.21 58.62 18.09
CA GLU A 617 5.03 59.29 18.65
C GLU A 617 5.14 59.50 20.16
N GLN A 618 5.60 58.49 20.91
CA GLN A 618 5.85 58.61 22.35
C GLN A 618 6.88 59.70 22.66
N ARG A 619 7.98 59.76 21.91
CA ARG A 619 8.98 60.84 22.05
C ARG A 619 8.39 62.22 21.78
N ARG A 620 7.57 62.38 20.73
CA ARG A 620 6.89 63.66 20.45
C ARG A 620 5.95 64.07 21.58
N ARG A 621 5.23 63.12 22.18
CA ARG A 621 4.36 63.41 23.35
C ARG A 621 5.19 63.87 24.55
N GLN A 622 6.30 63.21 24.84
CA GLN A 622 7.22 63.61 25.90
C GLN A 622 7.80 65.02 25.66
N GLU A 623 8.25 65.33 24.44
CA GLU A 623 8.75 66.67 24.09
C GLU A 623 7.69 67.77 24.24
N LEU A 624 6.44 67.50 23.87
CA LEU A 624 5.32 68.43 24.04
C LEU A 624 5.01 68.66 25.53
N GLU A 625 5.06 67.60 26.34
CA GLU A 625 4.87 67.68 27.79
C GLU A 625 5.99 68.49 28.46
N GLU A 626 7.25 68.24 28.09
CA GLU A 626 8.39 69.03 28.56
C GLU A 626 8.28 70.52 28.16
N ARG A 627 7.83 70.81 26.93
CA ARG A 627 7.59 72.19 26.49
C ARG A 627 6.47 72.85 27.29
N ARG A 628 5.41 72.12 27.62
CA ARG A 628 4.30 72.61 28.46
C ARG A 628 4.79 72.96 29.86
N ILE A 629 5.67 72.16 30.45
CA ILE A 629 6.26 72.41 31.77
C ILE A 629 7.19 73.63 31.73
N ARG A 630 7.93 73.84 30.63
CA ARG A 630 8.91 74.94 30.50
C ARG A 630 8.31 76.29 30.10
N GLN A 631 7.04 76.38 29.70
CA GLN A 631 6.41 77.68 29.45
C GLN A 631 5.86 78.25 30.77
N PRO A 632 6.46 79.32 31.32
CA PRO A 632 5.90 79.99 32.49
C PRO A 632 4.52 80.55 32.10
N GLY A 633 3.50 80.13 32.83
CA GLY A 633 2.14 80.65 32.66
C GLY A 633 2.13 82.18 32.72
N PRO A 634 1.22 82.85 31.99
CA PRO A 634 1.14 84.30 31.96
C PRO A 634 1.01 84.82 33.39
N ARG A 635 2.04 85.57 33.84
CA ARG A 635 2.02 86.24 35.14
C ARG A 635 0.83 87.19 35.13
N ARG A 636 -0.16 86.91 35.99
CA ARG A 636 -1.24 87.84 36.31
C ARG A 636 -0.71 88.98 37.18
#